data_AF-A0A848N8U8-F1
#
_entry.id   AF-A0A848N8U8-F1
#
_cell.length_a   1.000
_cell.length_b   1.000
_cell.length_c   1.000
_cell.angle_alpha   90.00
_cell.angle_beta   90.00
_cell.angle_gamma   90.00
#
_symmetry.space_group_name_H-M   'P 1'
#
loop_
_entity.id
_entity.type
_entity.pdbx_description
1 polymer ?
#
loop_
_entity_poly.entity_id
_entity_poly.type
_entity_poly.pdbx_seq_one_letter_code
_entity_poly.pdbx_strand_id
1 'polypeptide(L)'
;MFKFLQKSKNTDDDFLIKKREEVSKAIDENIKIAEADIENIKNLILQNEKYKTDFFNSLYNVSIYTSIFDMDVSILSEKYVLAKREYEKKLFCRTLALTIIEFLDDINPLLGRDLSNQLAEANLNSHIQPLRSISKKFAKYKTDNEQYLRVIRNKTIAHKSTDALELHTFITEIDNDKIYQLTIDLKEITTEFARLTTKIIYSIISFMKKDIKKRSKR
;
A
#
# COMPACT_ATOMS: atom_id res chain seq x y z
N MET A 1 6.39 -38.89 -34.63
CA MET A 1 7.24 -38.04 -33.77
C MET A 1 6.69 -36.62 -33.55
N PHE A 2 5.91 -36.04 -34.49
CA PHE A 2 5.34 -34.68 -34.36
C PHE A 2 4.14 -34.51 -33.37
N LYS A 3 3.40 -35.58 -33.04
CA LYS A 3 2.23 -35.50 -32.13
C LYS A 3 2.58 -35.38 -30.64
N PHE A 4 3.80 -35.69 -30.24
CA PHE A 4 4.22 -35.61 -28.82
C PHE A 4 4.64 -34.19 -28.41
N LEU A 5 5.15 -33.37 -29.34
CA LEU A 5 5.55 -31.98 -29.10
C LEU A 5 4.37 -30.98 -29.08
N GLN A 6 3.25 -31.32 -29.72
CA GLN A 6 2.02 -30.50 -29.68
C GLN A 6 1.23 -30.67 -28.37
N LYS A 7 1.35 -31.83 -27.71
CA LYS A 7 0.60 -32.14 -26.49
C LYS A 7 1.21 -31.52 -25.23
N SER A 8 2.52 -31.29 -25.19
CA SER A 8 3.19 -30.62 -24.05
C SER A 8 3.04 -29.10 -24.06
N LYS A 9 2.89 -28.48 -25.23
CA LYS A 9 2.69 -27.02 -25.36
C LYS A 9 1.32 -26.56 -24.84
N ASN A 10 0.26 -27.35 -25.07
CA ASN A 10 -1.09 -27.01 -24.58
C ASN A 10 -1.20 -27.06 -23.06
N THR A 11 -0.48 -27.97 -22.39
CA THR A 11 -0.56 -28.12 -20.93
C THR A 11 0.14 -26.99 -20.18
N ASP A 12 1.24 -26.45 -20.72
CA ASP A 12 1.98 -25.35 -20.10
C ASP A 12 1.24 -24.01 -20.27
N ASP A 13 0.62 -23.77 -21.43
CA ASP A 13 -0.20 -22.58 -21.66
C ASP A 13 -1.48 -22.60 -20.80
N ASP A 14 -2.17 -23.75 -20.68
CA ASP A 14 -3.34 -23.89 -19.80
C ASP A 14 -2.97 -23.71 -18.32
N PHE A 15 -1.80 -24.20 -17.90
CA PHE A 15 -1.30 -23.99 -16.54
C PHE A 15 -1.03 -22.51 -16.25
N LEU A 16 -0.38 -21.80 -17.18
CA LEU A 16 -0.11 -20.36 -17.05
C LEU A 16 -1.40 -19.54 -17.05
N ILE A 17 -2.38 -19.88 -17.89
CA ILE A 17 -3.71 -19.23 -17.90
C ILE A 17 -4.37 -19.38 -16.52
N LYS A 18 -4.41 -20.60 -15.98
CA LYS A 18 -4.99 -20.86 -14.67
C LYS A 18 -4.28 -20.08 -13.56
N LYS A 19 -2.95 -19.99 -13.58
CA LYS A 19 -2.19 -19.21 -12.59
C LYS A 19 -2.50 -17.72 -12.66
N ARG A 20 -2.69 -17.17 -13.85
CA ARG A 20 -3.09 -15.77 -14.04
C ARG A 20 -4.48 -15.51 -13.45
N GLU A 21 -5.43 -16.41 -13.69
CA GLU A 21 -6.78 -16.32 -13.11
C GLU A 21 -6.74 -16.38 -11.58
N GLU A 22 -5.93 -17.28 -11.01
CA GLU A 22 -5.74 -17.39 -9.56
C GLU A 22 -5.18 -16.08 -8.96
N VAL A 23 -4.20 -15.45 -9.63
CA VAL A 23 -3.62 -14.17 -9.19
C VAL A 23 -4.65 -13.04 -9.26
N SER A 24 -5.35 -12.87 -10.38
CA SER A 24 -6.38 -11.83 -10.50
C SER A 24 -7.47 -12.01 -9.45
N LYS A 25 -7.93 -13.24 -9.21
CA LYS A 25 -8.94 -13.51 -8.20
C LYS A 25 -8.48 -13.15 -6.79
N ALA A 26 -7.24 -13.50 -6.43
CA ALA A 26 -6.67 -13.15 -5.13
C ALA A 26 -6.53 -11.63 -4.95
N ILE A 27 -6.16 -10.90 -6.00
CA ILE A 27 -6.08 -9.43 -5.99
C ILE A 27 -7.48 -8.82 -5.86
N ASP A 28 -8.46 -9.30 -6.60
CA ASP A 28 -9.86 -8.85 -6.49
C ASP A 28 -10.44 -9.06 -5.10
N GLU A 29 -10.15 -10.20 -4.46
CA GLU A 29 -10.57 -10.48 -3.08
C GLU A 29 -9.90 -9.50 -2.10
N ASN A 30 -8.60 -9.24 -2.24
CA ASN A 30 -7.88 -8.27 -1.41
C ASN A 30 -8.42 -6.84 -1.58
N ILE A 31 -8.76 -6.44 -2.82
CA ILE A 31 -9.35 -5.13 -3.12
C ILE A 31 -10.70 -4.99 -2.42
N LYS A 32 -11.57 -5.99 -2.53
CA LYS A 32 -12.90 -5.96 -1.86
C LYS A 32 -12.78 -5.82 -0.35
N ILE A 33 -11.80 -6.50 0.26
CA ILE A 33 -11.52 -6.38 1.70
C ILE A 33 -11.07 -4.95 2.03
N ALA A 34 -10.12 -4.40 1.26
CA ALA A 34 -9.62 -3.05 1.47
C ALA A 34 -10.72 -1.98 1.29
N GLU A 35 -11.59 -2.12 0.29
CA GLU A 35 -12.76 -1.25 0.08
C GLU A 35 -13.72 -1.30 1.27
N ALA A 36 -14.02 -2.50 1.77
CA ALA A 36 -14.86 -2.68 2.94
C ALA A 36 -14.23 -2.05 4.19
N ASP A 37 -12.93 -2.23 4.39
CA ASP A 37 -12.19 -1.62 5.50
C ASP A 37 -12.19 -0.10 5.42
N ILE A 38 -11.96 0.48 4.23
CA ILE A 38 -12.04 1.93 4.00
C ILE A 38 -13.43 2.45 4.37
N GLU A 39 -14.50 1.80 3.89
CA GLU A 39 -15.86 2.24 4.17
C GLU A 39 -16.20 2.11 5.66
N ASN A 40 -15.76 1.03 6.32
CA ASN A 40 -15.92 0.86 7.77
C ASN A 40 -15.21 1.97 8.57
N ILE A 41 -13.94 2.25 8.25
CA ILE A 41 -13.15 3.28 8.94
C ILE A 41 -13.71 4.68 8.65
N LYS A 42 -14.12 4.96 7.42
CA LYS A 42 -14.80 6.21 7.04
C LYS A 42 -16.07 6.43 7.86
N ASN A 43 -16.89 5.38 8.03
CA ASN A 43 -18.09 5.47 8.86
C ASN A 43 -17.75 5.74 10.33
N LEU A 44 -16.65 5.21 10.87
CA LEU A 44 -16.17 5.56 12.21
C LEU A 44 -15.76 7.03 12.31
N ILE A 45 -15.05 7.59 11.31
CA ILE A 45 -14.68 9.01 11.28
C ILE A 45 -15.94 9.90 11.28
N LEU A 46 -16.90 9.62 10.39
CA LEU A 46 -18.14 10.40 10.29
C LEU A 46 -18.98 10.33 11.58
N GLN A 47 -19.03 9.17 12.23
CA GLN A 47 -19.66 9.05 13.55
C GLN A 47 -18.91 9.86 14.60
N ASN A 48 -17.58 9.78 14.62
CA ASN A 48 -16.76 10.52 15.57
C ASN A 48 -16.98 12.03 15.44
N GLU A 49 -17.04 12.57 14.22
CA GLU A 49 -17.33 13.98 13.96
C GLU A 49 -18.71 14.37 14.49
N LYS A 50 -19.74 13.56 14.19
CA LYS A 50 -21.11 13.78 14.67
C LYS A 50 -21.19 13.83 16.20
N TYR A 51 -20.43 12.98 16.89
CA TYR A 51 -20.43 12.90 18.35
C TYR A 51 -19.31 13.72 19.02
N LYS A 52 -18.53 14.49 18.25
CA LYS A 52 -17.36 15.26 18.73
C LYS A 52 -16.35 14.41 19.51
N THR A 53 -16.01 13.27 18.92
CA THR A 53 -15.07 12.25 19.43
C THR A 53 -14.00 11.93 18.39
N ASP A 54 -13.52 12.96 17.68
CA ASP A 54 -12.51 12.94 16.61
C ASP A 54 -11.09 12.59 17.07
N PHE A 55 -10.94 12.25 18.35
CA PHE A 55 -9.69 12.00 19.04
C PHE A 55 -8.77 10.97 18.35
N PHE A 56 -9.31 9.98 17.63
CA PHE A 56 -8.53 8.97 16.91
C PHE A 56 -8.58 9.13 15.38
N ASN A 57 -9.07 10.26 14.86
CA ASN A 57 -9.24 10.45 13.42
C ASN A 57 -7.91 10.40 12.66
N SER A 58 -6.78 10.80 13.27
CA SER A 58 -5.47 10.69 12.64
C SER A 58 -5.08 9.23 12.36
N LEU A 59 -5.36 8.31 13.30
CA LEU A 59 -5.15 6.86 13.10
C LEU A 59 -6.00 6.34 11.95
N TYR A 60 -7.28 6.72 11.94
CA TYR A 60 -8.23 6.27 10.93
C TYR A 60 -7.86 6.80 9.54
N ASN A 61 -7.47 8.07 9.46
CA ASN A 61 -7.00 8.70 8.23
C ASN A 61 -5.77 7.98 7.65
N VAL A 62 -4.74 7.74 8.46
CA VAL A 62 -3.53 7.05 7.97
C VAL A 62 -3.80 5.59 7.60
N SER A 63 -4.79 4.95 8.25
CA SER A 63 -5.22 3.59 7.90
C SER A 63 -5.89 3.57 6.52
N ILE A 64 -6.83 4.48 6.25
CA ILE A 64 -7.45 4.65 4.92
C ILE A 64 -6.39 4.97 3.87
N TYR A 65 -5.50 5.93 4.16
CA TYR A 65 -4.43 6.32 3.25
C TYR A 65 -3.55 5.13 2.84
N THR A 66 -3.20 4.27 3.80
CA THR A 66 -2.41 3.06 3.52
C THR A 66 -3.22 2.02 2.73
N SER A 67 -4.50 1.83 3.05
CA SER A 67 -5.36 0.90 2.29
C SER A 67 -5.52 1.31 0.82
N ILE A 68 -5.65 2.61 0.54
CA ILE A 68 -5.70 3.12 -0.85
C ILE A 68 -4.39 2.80 -1.57
N PHE A 69 -3.26 3.10 -0.93
CA PHE A 69 -1.95 2.76 -1.48
C PHE A 69 -1.82 1.25 -1.78
N ASP A 70 -2.22 0.40 -0.83
CA ASP A 70 -2.15 -1.06 -0.97
C ASP A 70 -3.02 -1.57 -2.12
N MET A 71 -4.20 -0.98 -2.34
CA MET A 71 -5.06 -1.26 -3.49
C MET A 71 -4.36 -0.88 -4.80
N ASP A 72 -3.87 0.35 -4.90
CA ASP A 72 -3.21 0.87 -6.11
C ASP A 72 -2.02 0.00 -6.51
N VAL A 73 -1.11 -0.29 -5.57
CA VAL A 73 0.06 -1.12 -5.88
C VAL A 73 -0.30 -2.57 -6.17
N SER A 74 -1.38 -3.09 -5.60
CA SER A 74 -1.85 -4.46 -5.89
C SER A 74 -2.41 -4.57 -7.31
N ILE A 75 -3.22 -3.61 -7.74
CA ILE A 75 -3.74 -3.52 -9.11
C ILE A 75 -2.57 -3.36 -10.09
N LEU A 76 -1.67 -2.41 -9.85
CA LEU A 76 -0.54 -2.16 -10.73
C LEU A 76 0.40 -3.36 -10.82
N SER A 77 0.65 -4.05 -9.70
CA SER A 77 1.43 -5.29 -9.64
C SER A 77 0.80 -6.41 -10.45
N GLU A 78 -0.52 -6.60 -10.33
CA GLU A 78 -1.27 -7.56 -11.14
C GLU A 78 -1.10 -7.24 -12.63
N LYS A 79 -1.35 -5.99 -13.03
CA LYS A 79 -1.24 -5.60 -14.44
C LYS A 79 0.19 -5.72 -14.97
N TYR A 80 1.20 -5.46 -14.15
CA TYR A 80 2.60 -5.72 -14.49
C TYR A 80 2.85 -7.21 -14.76
N VAL A 81 2.45 -8.09 -13.86
CA VAL A 81 2.67 -9.55 -13.98
C VAL A 81 1.92 -10.14 -15.17
N LEU A 82 0.72 -9.62 -15.47
CA LEU A 82 -0.12 -10.11 -16.55
C LEU A 82 0.18 -9.48 -17.93
N ALA A 83 0.94 -8.39 -17.96
CA ALA A 83 1.26 -7.67 -19.19
C ALA A 83 2.00 -8.55 -20.19
N LYS A 84 1.51 -8.56 -21.44
CA LYS A 84 2.11 -9.32 -22.54
C LYS A 84 3.11 -8.49 -23.33
N ARG A 85 2.91 -7.17 -23.40
CA ARG A 85 3.79 -6.27 -24.13
C ARG A 85 4.82 -5.68 -23.18
N GLU A 86 6.08 -5.65 -23.61
CA GLU A 86 7.15 -5.05 -22.80
C GLU A 86 6.87 -3.60 -22.46
N TYR A 87 6.30 -2.82 -23.38
CA TYR A 87 5.95 -1.43 -23.11
C TYR A 87 4.85 -1.28 -22.04
N GLU A 88 3.90 -2.22 -21.96
CA GLU A 88 2.89 -2.24 -20.88
C GLU A 88 3.57 -2.47 -19.53
N LYS A 89 4.50 -3.44 -19.45
CA LYS A 89 5.31 -3.65 -18.24
C LYS A 89 6.06 -2.39 -17.83
N LYS A 90 6.71 -1.71 -18.78
CA LYS A 90 7.41 -0.44 -18.53
C LYS A 90 6.45 0.64 -18.04
N LEU A 91 5.24 0.73 -18.59
CA LEU A 91 4.23 1.68 -18.13
C LEU A 91 3.84 1.40 -16.67
N PHE A 92 3.44 0.17 -16.34
CA PHE A 92 3.04 -0.17 -14.97
C PHE A 92 4.18 -0.02 -13.97
N CYS A 93 5.42 -0.38 -14.33
CA CYS A 93 6.58 -0.15 -13.47
C CYS A 93 6.83 1.33 -13.18
N ARG A 94 6.74 2.20 -14.19
CA ARG A 94 6.89 3.66 -13.96
C ARG A 94 5.80 4.18 -13.03
N THR A 95 4.56 3.74 -13.22
CA THR A 95 3.45 4.11 -12.34
C THR A 95 3.67 3.60 -10.92
N LEU A 96 4.12 2.35 -10.73
CA LEU A 96 4.51 1.82 -9.42
C LEU A 96 5.58 2.69 -8.75
N ALA A 97 6.65 3.03 -9.48
CA ALA A 97 7.72 3.87 -8.93
C ALA A 97 7.22 5.25 -8.48
N LEU A 98 6.30 5.85 -9.25
CA LEU A 98 5.63 7.11 -8.88
C LEU A 98 4.79 6.93 -7.60
N THR A 99 3.88 5.94 -7.59
CA THR A 99 2.99 5.67 -6.46
C THR A 99 3.78 5.42 -5.18
N ILE A 100 4.88 4.65 -5.26
CA ILE A 100 5.76 4.36 -4.12
C ILE A 100 6.38 5.65 -3.57
N ILE A 101 6.98 6.50 -4.41
CA ILE A 101 7.68 7.69 -3.89
C ILE A 101 6.73 8.73 -3.33
N GLU A 102 5.54 8.89 -3.91
CA GLU A 102 4.50 9.79 -3.40
C GLU A 102 3.97 9.29 -2.04
N PHE A 103 3.70 7.99 -1.91
CA PHE A 103 3.34 7.39 -0.62
C PHE A 103 4.43 7.62 0.45
N LEU A 104 5.69 7.39 0.11
CA LEU A 104 6.81 7.57 1.04
C LEU A 104 7.06 9.05 1.40
N ASP A 105 6.65 9.98 0.53
CA ASP A 105 6.72 11.41 0.82
C ASP A 105 5.76 11.82 1.94
N ASP A 106 4.58 11.20 2.03
CA ASP A 106 3.51 11.61 2.95
C ASP A 106 3.33 10.71 4.19
N ILE A 107 3.69 9.42 4.11
CA ILE A 107 3.33 8.45 5.18
C ILE A 107 3.95 8.77 6.54
N ASN A 108 5.22 9.20 6.60
CA ASN A 108 5.90 9.48 7.86
C ASN A 108 5.31 10.66 8.64
N PRO A 109 5.01 11.80 7.99
CA PRO A 109 4.21 12.86 8.61
C PRO A 109 2.90 12.35 9.23
N LEU A 110 2.17 11.47 8.52
CA LEU A 110 0.89 10.91 9.00
C LEU A 110 1.05 9.98 10.22
N LEU A 111 2.18 9.27 10.33
CA LEU A 111 2.52 8.41 11.48
C LEU A 111 3.18 9.16 12.65
N GLY A 112 3.22 10.48 12.56
CA GLY A 112 4.06 11.33 13.40
C GLY A 112 3.60 11.52 14.84
N ARG A 113 3.92 12.71 15.36
CA ARG A 113 3.76 13.06 16.78
C ARG A 113 2.30 12.98 17.23
N ASP A 114 1.37 13.41 16.39
CA ASP A 114 -0.05 13.50 16.74
C ASP A 114 -0.62 12.14 17.08
N LEU A 115 -0.33 11.12 16.27
CA LEU A 115 -0.79 9.76 16.53
C LEU A 115 -0.18 9.19 17.81
N SER A 116 1.10 9.45 18.08
CA SER A 116 1.74 9.03 19.33
C SER A 116 1.10 9.70 20.56
N ASN A 117 0.74 10.98 20.46
CA ASN A 117 0.10 11.73 21.54
C ASN A 117 -1.33 11.20 21.81
N GLN A 118 -2.10 10.95 20.74
CA GLN A 118 -3.43 10.35 20.84
C GLN A 118 -3.39 9.01 21.59
N LEU A 119 -2.42 8.15 21.26
CA LEU A 119 -2.26 6.88 21.96
C LEU A 119 -1.88 7.07 23.44
N ALA A 120 -1.02 8.03 23.76
CA ALA A 120 -0.58 8.28 25.13
C ALA A 120 -1.74 8.75 26.02
N GLU A 121 -2.51 9.73 25.55
CA GLU A 121 -3.67 10.30 26.22
C GLU A 121 -4.80 9.27 26.41
N ALA A 122 -4.93 8.31 25.49
CA ALA A 122 -5.84 7.16 25.63
C ALA A 122 -5.33 6.05 26.56
N ASN A 123 -4.17 6.22 27.21
CA ASN A 123 -3.48 5.20 28.00
C ASN A 123 -3.12 3.93 27.19
N LEU A 124 -2.87 4.09 25.88
CA LEU A 124 -2.49 3.03 24.94
C LEU A 124 -0.98 3.01 24.66
N ASN A 125 -0.18 3.31 25.67
CA ASN A 125 1.28 3.48 25.57
C ASN A 125 2.02 2.25 25.01
N SER A 126 1.46 1.04 25.17
CA SER A 126 2.05 -0.20 24.64
C SER A 126 2.17 -0.21 23.11
N HIS A 127 1.38 0.62 22.41
CA HIS A 127 1.38 0.68 20.94
C HIS A 127 2.31 1.75 20.36
N ILE A 128 2.82 2.68 21.19
CA ILE A 128 3.64 3.82 20.74
C ILE A 128 5.00 3.34 20.18
N GLN A 129 5.69 2.44 20.88
CA GLN A 129 6.98 1.93 20.41
C GLN A 129 6.85 1.10 19.12
N PRO A 130 5.89 0.15 19.00
CA PRO A 130 5.60 -0.51 17.73
C PRO A 130 5.33 0.47 16.59
N LEU A 131 4.50 1.50 16.81
CA LEU A 131 4.19 2.51 15.81
C LEU A 131 5.46 3.25 15.34
N ARG A 132 6.28 3.71 16.30
CA ARG A 132 7.56 4.37 16.00
C ARG A 132 8.53 3.46 15.24
N SER A 133 8.53 2.17 15.56
CA SER A 133 9.34 1.18 14.84
C SER A 133 8.92 1.08 13.37
N ILE A 134 7.62 1.05 13.09
CA ILE A 134 7.10 1.01 11.72
C ILE A 134 7.40 2.32 10.96
N SER A 135 7.20 3.48 11.59
CA SER A 135 7.57 4.76 10.97
C SER A 135 9.07 4.80 10.62
N LYS A 136 9.95 4.29 11.50
CA LYS A 136 11.38 4.17 11.18
C LYS A 136 11.65 3.26 9.98
N LYS A 137 10.89 2.17 9.81
CA LYS A 137 11.01 1.28 8.63
C LYS A 137 10.64 2.04 7.36
N PHE A 138 9.52 2.77 7.32
CA PHE A 138 9.17 3.60 6.17
C PHE A 138 10.23 4.68 5.88
N ALA A 139 10.71 5.38 6.91
CA ALA A 139 11.73 6.42 6.76
C ALA A 139 13.03 5.84 6.18
N LYS A 140 13.50 4.71 6.73
CA LYS A 140 14.68 4.02 6.20
C LYS A 140 14.46 3.57 4.76
N TYR A 141 13.32 2.95 4.47
CA TYR A 141 12.98 2.46 3.15
C TYR A 141 12.97 3.59 2.10
N LYS A 142 12.44 4.76 2.47
CA LYS A 142 12.53 5.98 1.66
C LYS A 142 13.98 6.38 1.43
N THR A 143 14.76 6.57 2.48
CA THR A 143 16.16 7.01 2.35
C THR A 143 16.98 6.09 1.46
N ASP A 144 16.79 4.78 1.57
CA ASP A 144 17.54 3.79 0.80
C ASP A 144 17.19 3.80 -0.70
N ASN A 145 15.97 4.25 -1.08
CA ASN A 145 15.43 4.06 -2.44
C ASN A 145 14.99 5.35 -3.16
N GLU A 146 14.88 6.47 -2.45
CA GLU A 146 14.32 7.73 -2.94
C GLU A 146 15.01 8.24 -4.19
N GLN A 147 16.34 8.18 -4.24
CA GLN A 147 17.10 8.64 -5.41
C GLN A 147 16.67 7.90 -6.67
N TYR A 148 16.59 6.56 -6.61
CA TYR A 148 16.22 5.74 -7.76
C TYR A 148 14.79 6.02 -8.21
N LEU A 149 13.84 6.03 -7.27
CA LEU A 149 12.43 6.28 -7.56
C LEU A 149 12.18 7.69 -8.14
N ARG A 150 12.85 8.70 -7.59
CA ARG A 150 12.75 10.08 -8.10
C ARG A 150 13.33 10.25 -9.49
N VAL A 151 14.42 9.54 -9.81
CA VAL A 151 14.98 9.54 -11.17
C VAL A 151 13.94 9.00 -12.16
N ILE A 152 13.31 7.86 -11.87
CA ILE A 152 12.26 7.28 -12.72
C ILE A 152 11.10 8.26 -12.89
N ARG A 153 10.56 8.80 -11.79
CA ARG A 153 9.46 9.78 -11.80
C ARG A 153 9.76 10.98 -12.71
N ASN A 154 10.90 11.63 -12.48
CA ASN A 154 11.26 12.87 -13.16
C ASN A 154 11.57 12.65 -14.64
N LYS A 155 12.22 11.52 -14.98
CA LYS A 155 12.69 11.25 -16.33
C LYS A 155 11.69 10.53 -17.21
N THR A 156 10.58 10.00 -16.67
CA THR A 156 9.63 9.21 -17.48
C THR A 156 8.16 9.60 -17.40
N ILE A 157 7.66 10.08 -16.26
CA ILE A 157 6.22 10.43 -16.11
C ILE A 157 6.04 11.94 -16.06
N ALA A 158 6.87 12.65 -15.31
CA ALA A 158 6.73 14.09 -15.18
C ALA A 158 7.04 14.87 -16.48
N HIS A 159 7.37 14.17 -17.58
CA HIS A 159 7.74 14.70 -18.90
C HIS A 159 8.65 15.95 -18.81
N LYS A 160 9.53 15.98 -17.79
CA LYS A 160 10.38 17.14 -17.52
C LYS A 160 11.48 17.30 -18.57
N SER A 161 11.84 16.22 -19.27
CA SER A 161 12.70 16.30 -20.46
C SER A 161 11.84 16.47 -21.70
N THR A 162 12.17 17.47 -22.52
CA THR A 162 11.58 17.69 -23.84
C THR A 162 12.27 16.87 -24.93
N ASP A 163 13.36 16.16 -24.60
CA ASP A 163 14.05 15.28 -25.52
C ASP A 163 13.36 13.90 -25.56
N ALA A 164 12.67 13.62 -26.67
CA ALA A 164 11.93 12.38 -26.86
C ALA A 164 12.85 11.14 -26.97
N LEU A 165 14.08 11.29 -27.46
CA LEU A 165 15.04 10.18 -27.57
C LEU A 165 15.62 9.83 -26.21
N GLU A 166 15.94 10.84 -25.40
CA GLU A 166 16.36 10.64 -24.01
C GLU A 166 15.25 9.94 -23.21
N LEU A 167 14.01 10.42 -23.34
CA LEU A 167 12.84 9.83 -22.70
C LEU A 167 12.63 8.36 -23.11
N HIS A 168 12.69 8.06 -24.40
CA HIS A 168 12.56 6.69 -24.91
C HIS A 168 13.66 5.79 -24.32
N THR A 169 14.91 6.25 -24.35
CA THR A 169 16.07 5.51 -23.82
C THR A 169 15.88 5.18 -22.34
N PHE A 170 15.52 6.18 -21.53
CA PHE A 170 15.22 5.95 -20.11
C PHE A 170 14.12 4.92 -19.90
N ILE A 171 13.01 5.02 -20.64
CA ILE A 171 11.89 4.07 -20.52
C ILE A 171 12.35 2.65 -20.84
N THR A 172 13.12 2.46 -21.92
CA THR A 172 13.59 1.13 -22.32
C THR A 172 14.55 0.52 -21.31
N GLU A 173 15.38 1.34 -20.66
CA GLU A 173 16.43 0.89 -19.74
C GLU A 173 15.98 0.70 -18.28
N ILE A 174 14.74 1.06 -17.92
CA ILE A 174 14.22 0.83 -16.56
C ILE A 174 14.36 -0.63 -16.16
N ASP A 175 14.92 -0.87 -14.98
CA ASP A 175 14.91 -2.18 -14.34
C ASP A 175 13.53 -2.43 -13.70
N ASN A 176 12.71 -3.20 -14.42
CA ASN A 176 11.35 -3.53 -14.00
C ASN A 176 11.33 -4.43 -12.77
N ASP A 177 12.22 -5.42 -12.72
CA ASP A 177 12.26 -6.39 -11.63
C ASP A 177 12.67 -5.72 -10.33
N LYS A 178 13.59 -4.76 -10.40
CA LYS A 178 13.92 -3.92 -9.25
C LYS A 178 12.71 -3.12 -8.75
N ILE A 179 11.94 -2.49 -9.61
CA ILE A 179 10.75 -1.73 -9.17
C ILE A 179 9.68 -2.66 -8.58
N TYR A 180 9.48 -3.82 -9.21
CA TYR A 180 8.55 -4.82 -8.70
C TYR A 180 8.98 -5.35 -7.32
N GLN A 181 10.27 -5.62 -7.13
CA GLN A 181 10.82 -6.01 -5.83
C GLN A 181 10.64 -4.89 -4.80
N LEU A 182 10.90 -3.63 -5.17
CA LEU A 182 10.64 -2.49 -4.27
C LEU A 182 9.15 -2.38 -3.88
N THR A 183 8.24 -2.83 -4.74
CA THR A 183 6.82 -2.88 -4.42
C THR A 183 6.55 -3.95 -3.36
N ILE A 184 7.11 -5.15 -3.53
CA ILE A 184 6.96 -6.28 -2.59
C ILE A 184 7.51 -5.90 -1.22
N ASP A 185 8.74 -5.40 -1.15
CA ASP A 185 9.41 -5.04 0.11
C ASP A 185 8.60 -3.98 0.88
N LEU A 186 8.03 -3.00 0.17
CA LEU A 186 7.18 -1.98 0.79
C LEU A 186 5.86 -2.56 1.28
N LYS A 187 5.25 -3.50 0.54
CA LYS A 187 4.03 -4.20 0.96
C LYS A 187 4.21 -5.01 2.24
N GLU A 188 5.41 -5.50 2.53
CA GLU A 188 5.70 -6.15 3.82
C GLU A 188 5.57 -5.15 4.98
N ILE A 189 6.07 -3.93 4.79
CA ILE A 189 5.99 -2.86 5.79
C ILE A 189 4.52 -2.40 5.97
N THR A 190 3.77 -2.22 4.88
CA THR A 190 2.34 -1.85 4.98
C THR A 190 1.50 -2.96 5.61
N THR A 191 1.80 -4.22 5.34
CA THR A 191 1.14 -5.36 6.01
C THR A 191 1.42 -5.38 7.51
N GLU A 192 2.65 -5.11 7.93
CA GLU A 192 2.98 -4.97 9.36
C GLU A 192 2.22 -3.81 9.99
N PHE A 193 2.11 -2.69 9.29
CA PHE A 193 1.34 -1.54 9.72
C PHE A 193 -0.15 -1.86 9.87
N ALA A 194 -0.78 -2.49 8.89
CA ALA A 194 -2.17 -2.92 8.95
C ALA A 194 -2.44 -3.81 10.16
N ARG A 195 -1.55 -4.79 10.44
CA ARG A 195 -1.67 -5.64 11.63
C ARG A 195 -1.58 -4.84 12.93
N LEU A 196 -0.74 -3.80 12.99
CA LEU A 196 -0.64 -2.93 14.15
C LEU A 196 -1.89 -2.06 14.31
N THR A 197 -2.36 -1.42 13.23
CA THR A 197 -3.55 -0.55 13.29
C THR A 197 -4.78 -1.33 13.70
N THR A 198 -5.00 -2.55 13.20
CA THR A 198 -6.07 -3.43 13.66
C THR A 198 -6.03 -3.65 15.18
N LYS A 199 -4.85 -3.94 15.75
CA LYS A 199 -4.68 -4.11 17.21
C LYS A 199 -4.98 -2.83 18.00
N ILE A 200 -4.55 -1.69 17.46
CA ILE A 200 -4.82 -0.38 18.07
C ILE A 200 -6.33 -0.09 18.05
N ILE A 201 -7.01 -0.30 16.92
CA ILE A 201 -8.45 -0.10 16.76
C ILE A 201 -9.23 -0.96 17.77
N TYR A 202 -8.89 -2.24 17.93
CA TYR A 202 -9.50 -3.08 18.97
C TYR A 202 -9.28 -2.54 20.38
N SER A 203 -8.10 -2.00 20.66
CA SER A 203 -7.78 -1.40 21.96
C SER A 203 -8.60 -0.13 22.21
N ILE A 204 -8.79 0.69 21.18
CA ILE A 204 -9.64 1.90 21.21
C ILE A 204 -11.10 1.52 21.48
N ILE A 205 -11.65 0.54 20.76
CA ILE A 205 -13.03 0.08 20.96
C ILE A 205 -13.22 -0.43 22.39
N SER A 206 -12.25 -1.17 22.93
CA SER A 206 -12.27 -1.66 24.32
C SER A 206 -12.24 -0.51 25.34
N PHE A 207 -11.40 0.50 25.09
CA PHE A 207 -11.30 1.71 25.90
C PHE A 207 -12.63 2.48 25.91
N MET A 208 -13.21 2.76 24.73
CA MET A 208 -14.48 3.48 24.60
C MET A 208 -15.63 2.76 25.30
N LYS A 209 -15.72 1.42 25.18
CA LYS A 209 -16.75 0.62 25.89
C LYS A 209 -16.63 0.74 27.41
N LYS A 210 -15.42 0.79 27.97
CA LYS A 210 -15.21 0.96 29.41
C LYS A 210 -15.62 2.35 29.87
N ASP A 211 -15.33 3.38 29.09
CA ASP A 211 -15.69 4.76 29.44
C ASP A 211 -17.22 4.97 29.42
N ILE A 212 -17.90 4.42 28.41
CA ILE A 212 -19.38 4.44 28.34
C ILE A 212 -20.01 3.78 29.58
N LYS A 213 -19.51 2.60 29.99
CA LYS A 213 -20.00 1.90 31.19
C LYS A 213 -19.75 2.66 32.49
N LYS A 214 -18.68 3.46 32.56
CA LYS A 214 -18.41 4.32 33.72
C LYS A 214 -19.37 5.50 33.78
N ARG A 215 -19.68 6.10 32.63
CA ARG A 215 -20.62 7.23 32.52
C ARG A 215 -22.07 6.82 32.80
N SER A 216 -22.49 5.60 32.42
CA SER A 216 -23.85 5.11 32.69
C SER A 216 -24.12 4.66 34.13
N LYS A 217 -23.09 4.64 34.98
CA LYS A 217 -23.18 4.29 36.43
C LYS A 217 -23.11 5.51 37.35
N ARG A 218 -22.88 6.70 36.79
CA ARG A 218 -22.98 7.99 37.48
C ARG A 218 -24.33 8.60 37.18
#